data_AF-A0A2G9TLK3-F1
#
_entry.id   AF-A0A2G9TLK3-F1
#
_cell.length_a   1.000
_cell.length_b   1.000
_cell.length_c   1.000
_cell.angle_alpha   90.00
_cell.angle_beta   90.00
_cell.angle_gamma   90.00
#
_symmetry.space_group_name_H-M   'P 1'
#
loop_
_entity.id
_entity.type
_entity.pdbx_description
1 polymer ?
#
loop_
_entity_poly.entity_id
_entity_poly.type
_entity_poly.pdbx_seq_one_letter_code
_entity_poly.pdbx_strand_id
1 'polypeptide(L)'
;SRGPHREILIFQIRPVFKDTVVYLTGGFRTAPAMVKAVADRITDGIGLGRPITAEPDLPAKILRGECMSAPDTKLDQDDFVITLIASLTQMWQMGRRPCADLKNVCDDIADLSHPKEVENFIKKADQFFTEATKAIKKKQPINCVMEYENIVA
;
A
#
# COMPACT_ATOMS: atom_id res chain seq x y z
N SER A 1 8.14 -10.97 3.98
CA SER A 1 9.44 -10.93 4.70
C SER A 1 10.55 -11.16 3.68
N ARG A 2 11.28 -10.12 3.25
CA ARG A 2 12.49 -10.27 2.40
C ARG A 2 13.69 -9.95 3.28
N GLY A 3 14.43 -10.99 3.69
CA GLY A 3 15.38 -10.97 4.81
C GLY A 3 16.77 -10.32 4.57
N PRO A 4 17.86 -10.89 5.13
CA PRO A 4 19.13 -10.20 5.46
C PRO A 4 19.90 -9.58 4.28
N HIS A 5 19.56 -9.92 3.04
CA HIS A 5 20.27 -9.43 1.85
C HIS A 5 20.14 -7.90 1.62
N ARG A 6 19.02 -7.28 2.00
CA ARG A 6 18.87 -5.81 1.87
C ARG A 6 19.69 -5.05 2.91
N GLU A 7 19.77 -5.61 4.12
CA GLU A 7 20.57 -5.05 5.21
C GLU A 7 22.06 -5.08 4.84
N ILE A 8 22.55 -6.19 4.28
CA ILE A 8 23.94 -6.32 3.83
C ILE A 8 24.30 -5.24 2.80
N LEU A 9 23.43 -4.95 1.83
CA LEU A 9 23.70 -3.94 0.81
C LEU A 9 23.77 -2.52 1.41
N ILE A 10 22.83 -2.16 2.29
CA ILE A 10 22.81 -0.80 2.85
C ILE A 10 24.03 -0.53 3.75
N PHE A 11 24.49 -1.52 4.52
CA PHE A 11 25.72 -1.38 5.32
C PHE A 11 26.97 -1.14 4.46
N GLN A 12 27.01 -1.65 3.23
CA GLN A 12 28.13 -1.46 2.31
C GLN A 12 28.13 -0.06 1.67
N ILE A 13 26.95 0.47 1.33
CA ILE A 13 26.84 1.74 0.61
C ILE A 13 26.71 2.94 1.54
N ARG A 14 26.14 2.79 2.73
CA ARG A 14 25.90 3.91 3.65
C ARG A 14 27.18 4.70 4.00
N PRO A 15 28.36 4.08 4.22
CA PRO A 15 29.59 4.82 4.51
C PRO A 15 30.05 5.77 3.40
N VAL A 16 29.62 5.58 2.15
CA VAL A 16 30.00 6.49 1.05
C VAL A 16 29.13 7.76 1.00
N PHE A 17 28.00 7.77 1.69
CA PHE A 17 27.08 8.90 1.78
C PHE A 17 27.30 9.69 3.06
N LYS A 18 28.04 10.81 2.98
CA LYS A 18 28.39 11.64 4.14
C LYS A 18 27.33 12.69 4.49
N ASP A 19 26.72 13.28 3.47
CA ASP A 19 25.77 14.41 3.60
C ASP A 19 24.40 14.09 2.98
N THR A 20 24.03 12.82 2.92
CA THR A 20 22.77 12.36 2.30
C THR A 20 21.87 11.69 3.32
N VAL A 21 20.61 12.10 3.34
CA VAL A 21 19.57 11.45 4.15
C VAL A 21 19.09 10.21 3.41
N VAL A 22 19.23 9.05 4.05
CA VAL A 22 18.88 7.75 3.48
C VAL A 22 17.46 7.37 3.90
N TYR A 23 16.63 7.01 2.93
CA TYR A 23 15.32 6.40 3.18
C TYR A 23 15.27 4.99 2.61
N LEU A 24 14.82 4.04 3.41
CA LEU A 24 14.51 2.68 2.96
C LEU A 24 13.01 2.52 2.75
N THR A 25 12.65 1.85 1.66
CA THR A 25 11.27 1.58 1.29
C THR A 25 11.04 0.09 1.04
N GLY A 26 9.77 -0.31 1.16
CA GLY A 26 9.35 -1.69 0.94
C GLY A 26 9.58 -2.60 2.16
N GLY A 27 8.65 -3.54 2.38
CA GLY A 27 8.76 -4.55 3.44
C GLY A 27 8.38 -4.08 4.86
N PHE A 28 8.54 -2.80 5.18
CA PHE A 28 8.13 -2.27 6.49
C PHE A 28 6.60 -2.27 6.65
N ARG A 29 6.12 -2.83 7.77
CA ARG A 29 4.69 -2.96 8.13
C ARG A 29 4.39 -2.70 9.59
N THR A 30 5.38 -2.68 10.47
CA THR A 30 5.18 -2.55 11.92
C THR A 30 6.04 -1.43 12.49
N ALA A 31 5.51 -0.70 13.46
CA ALA A 31 6.22 0.37 14.15
C ALA A 31 7.52 -0.12 14.80
N PRO A 32 7.57 -1.27 15.50
CA PRO A 32 8.83 -1.77 16.06
C PRO A 32 9.92 -2.02 15.01
N ALA A 33 9.57 -2.58 13.84
CA ALA A 33 10.53 -2.81 12.76
C ALA A 33 11.07 -1.49 12.18
N MET A 34 10.19 -0.50 12.00
CA MET A 34 10.56 0.83 11.52
C MET A 34 11.47 1.56 12.53
N VAL A 35 11.09 1.55 13.81
CA VAL A 35 11.87 2.16 14.90
C VAL A 35 13.23 1.50 15.00
N LYS A 36 13.30 0.17 14.95
CA LYS A 36 14.57 -0.57 14.99
C LYS A 36 15.50 -0.17 13.84
N ALA A 37 15.01 -0.10 12.60
CA ALA A 37 15.82 0.28 11.45
C ALA A 37 16.42 1.69 11.57
N VAL A 38 15.68 2.63 12.18
CA VAL A 38 16.18 3.99 12.44
C VAL A 38 17.16 4.00 13.62
N ALA A 39 16.82 3.34 14.73
CA ALA A 39 17.64 3.28 15.93
C ALA A 39 19.02 2.63 15.66
N ASP A 40 19.04 1.59 14.84
CA ASP A 40 20.26 0.90 14.41
C ASP A 40 21.06 1.69 13.35
N ARG A 41 20.61 2.89 12.99
CA ARG A 41 21.19 3.73 11.92
C ARG A 41 21.33 3.00 10.59
N ILE A 42 20.39 2.10 10.28
CA ILE A 42 20.31 1.43 8.98
C ILE A 42 19.76 2.42 7.95
N THR A 43 18.79 3.24 8.34
CA THR A 43 18.19 4.31 7.53
C THR A 43 17.90 5.55 8.38
N ASP A 44 17.79 6.72 7.76
CA ASP A 44 17.40 7.97 8.44
C ASP A 44 15.88 8.16 8.45
N GLY A 45 15.19 7.52 7.51
CA GLY A 45 13.73 7.42 7.53
C GLY A 45 13.19 6.19 6.78
N ILE A 46 11.88 5.97 6.90
CA ILE A 46 11.18 4.86 6.28
C ILE A 46 10.13 5.41 5.32
N GLY A 47 10.16 4.95 4.06
CA GLY A 47 9.07 5.20 3.12
C GLY A 47 8.06 4.05 3.12
N LEU A 48 6.79 4.39 3.30
CA LEU A 48 5.67 3.46 3.24
C LEU A 48 4.91 3.66 1.91
N GLY A 49 4.71 2.57 1.18
CA GLY A 49 4.00 2.56 -0.11
C GLY A 49 2.60 1.99 0.05
N ARG A 50 2.36 0.79 -0.51
CA ARG A 50 1.05 0.10 -0.53
C ARG A 50 0.23 0.16 0.78
N PRO A 51 0.78 0.02 1.99
CA PRO A 51 -0.01 0.18 3.22
C PRO A 51 -0.75 1.52 3.36
N ILE A 52 -0.16 2.61 2.85
CA ILE A 52 -0.70 3.96 3.02
C ILE A 52 -1.90 4.21 2.09
N THR A 53 -2.06 3.41 1.03
CA THR A 53 -3.27 3.49 0.20
C THR A 53 -4.47 2.91 0.93
N ALA A 54 -4.28 1.91 1.81
CA ALA A 54 -5.33 1.37 2.67
C ALA A 54 -5.57 2.23 3.91
N GLU A 55 -4.50 2.83 4.47
CA GLU A 55 -4.55 3.57 5.74
C GLU A 55 -3.71 4.85 5.64
N PRO A 56 -4.25 5.95 5.10
CA PRO A 56 -3.49 7.17 4.82
C PRO A 56 -2.95 7.86 6.08
N ASP A 57 -3.66 7.75 7.20
CA ASP A 57 -3.27 8.28 8.50
C ASP A 57 -2.51 7.28 9.38
N LEU A 58 -2.05 6.14 8.83
CA LEU A 58 -1.23 5.16 9.54
C LEU A 58 -0.06 5.80 10.32
N PRO A 59 0.72 6.75 9.75
CA PRO A 59 1.82 7.37 10.50
C PRO A 59 1.31 8.12 11.74
N ALA A 60 0.18 8.82 11.63
CA ALA A 60 -0.40 9.57 12.73
C ALA A 60 -0.98 8.63 13.80
N LYS A 61 -1.65 7.54 13.39
CA LYS A 61 -2.14 6.48 14.29
C LYS A 61 -1.01 5.83 15.07
N ILE A 62 0.12 5.54 14.42
CA ILE A 62 1.32 5.01 15.08
C ILE A 62 1.87 6.00 16.11
N LEU A 63 2.01 7.28 15.76
CA LEU A 63 2.52 8.32 16.67
C LEU A 63 1.61 8.55 17.87
N ARG A 64 0.30 8.39 17.72
CA ARG A 64 -0.68 8.44 18.82
C ARG A 64 -0.78 7.15 19.63
N GLY A 65 -0.12 6.07 19.19
CA GLY A 65 -0.20 4.75 19.84
C GLY A 65 -1.53 4.02 19.61
N GLU A 66 -2.33 4.44 18.63
CA GLU A 66 -3.63 3.84 18.29
C GLU A 66 -3.47 2.49 17.58
N CYS A 67 -2.38 2.32 16.83
CA CYS A 67 -2.01 1.06 16.21
C CYS A 67 -0.48 0.92 16.11
N MET A 68 0.00 -0.31 15.98
CA MET A 68 1.44 -0.61 15.87
C MET A 68 1.85 -1.22 14.54
N SER A 69 0.91 -1.33 13.59
CA SER A 69 1.14 -1.93 12.28
C SER A 69 0.13 -1.46 11.25
N ALA A 70 0.53 -1.56 9.98
CA ALA A 70 -0.38 -1.47 8.84
C ALA A 70 -1.46 -2.55 8.90
N PRO A 71 -2.61 -2.34 8.22
CA PRO A 71 -3.61 -3.37 7.99
C PRO A 71 -3.01 -4.66 7.41
N ASP A 72 -3.45 -5.79 7.95
CA ASP A 72 -3.05 -7.11 7.47
C ASP A 72 -3.92 -7.54 6.28
N THR A 73 -3.65 -6.93 5.13
CA THR A 73 -4.35 -7.27 3.88
C THR A 73 -4.19 -8.75 3.55
N LYS A 74 -5.30 -9.39 3.15
CA LYS A 74 -5.34 -10.81 2.79
C LYS A 74 -5.05 -11.08 1.31
N LEU A 75 -4.65 -10.04 0.57
CA LEU A 75 -4.08 -10.20 -0.77
C LEU A 75 -2.65 -10.76 -0.69
N ASP A 76 -2.32 -11.62 -1.65
CA ASP A 76 -0.94 -12.07 -1.86
C ASP A 76 -0.02 -10.86 -2.11
N GLN A 77 0.92 -10.63 -1.19
CA GLN A 77 1.82 -9.48 -1.26
C GLN A 77 2.90 -9.60 -2.34
N ASP A 78 3.15 -10.81 -2.84
CA ASP A 78 4.08 -11.08 -3.92
C ASP A 78 3.42 -11.03 -5.31
N ASP A 79 2.08 -11.05 -5.39
CA ASP A 79 1.35 -10.67 -6.60
C ASP A 79 1.40 -9.14 -6.80
N PHE A 80 2.39 -8.70 -7.58
CA PHE A 80 2.57 -7.29 -7.88
C PHE A 80 1.39 -6.68 -8.62
N VAL A 81 0.76 -7.41 -9.54
CA VAL A 81 -0.29 -6.87 -10.41
C VAL A 81 -1.56 -6.61 -9.59
N ILE A 82 -2.00 -7.59 -8.81
CA ILE A 82 -3.19 -7.44 -7.98
C ILE A 82 -2.98 -6.36 -6.90
N THR A 83 -1.81 -6.33 -6.27
CA THR A 83 -1.53 -5.32 -5.24
C THR A 83 -1.34 -3.91 -5.80
N LEU A 84 -0.92 -3.77 -7.06
CA LEU A 84 -0.92 -2.50 -7.79
C LEU A 84 -2.35 -2.02 -8.06
N ILE A 85 -3.22 -2.89 -8.58
CA ILE A 85 -4.64 -2.55 -8.81
C ILE A 85 -5.33 -2.17 -7.49
N ALA A 86 -5.06 -2.88 -6.40
CA ALA A 86 -5.55 -2.52 -5.07
C ALA A 86 -5.12 -1.11 -4.67
N SER A 87 -3.84 -0.78 -4.82
CA SER A 87 -3.31 0.55 -4.48
C SER A 87 -3.96 1.65 -5.32
N LEU A 88 -4.09 1.45 -6.64
CA LEU A 88 -4.73 2.40 -7.55
C LEU A 88 -6.22 2.60 -7.22
N THR A 89 -6.91 1.51 -6.92
CA THR A 89 -8.34 1.53 -6.56
C THR A 89 -8.57 2.30 -5.27
N GLN A 90 -7.77 2.01 -4.23
CA GLN A 90 -7.86 2.71 -2.95
C GLN A 90 -7.52 4.21 -3.09
N MET A 91 -6.54 4.56 -3.91
CA MET A 91 -6.26 5.97 -4.24
C MET A 91 -7.38 6.66 -5.00
N TRP A 92 -8.05 5.95 -5.91
CA TRP A 92 -9.24 6.46 -6.56
C TRP A 92 -10.40 6.65 -5.56
N GLN A 93 -10.61 5.69 -4.65
CA GLN A 93 -11.63 5.77 -3.61
C GLN A 93 -11.44 6.99 -2.70
N MET A 94 -10.19 7.27 -2.29
CA MET A 94 -9.85 8.49 -1.55
C MET A 94 -10.23 9.79 -2.28
N GLY A 95 -10.24 9.77 -3.62
CA GLY A 95 -10.56 10.93 -4.45
C GLY A 95 -12.05 11.10 -4.78
N ARG A 96 -12.94 10.21 -4.32
CA ARG A 96 -14.35 10.19 -4.73
C ARG A 96 -15.18 11.35 -4.19
N ARG A 97 -14.87 11.87 -3.01
CA ARG A 97 -15.62 12.97 -2.39
C ARG A 97 -14.73 13.90 -1.54
N PRO A 98 -15.13 15.16 -1.32
CA PRO A 98 -14.35 16.13 -0.56
C PRO A 98 -14.04 15.66 0.88
N CYS A 99 -12.86 16.05 1.39
CA CYS A 99 -12.45 15.72 2.76
C CYS A 99 -13.44 16.21 3.84
N ALA A 100 -14.19 17.29 3.57
CA ALA A 100 -15.17 17.84 4.51
C ALA A 100 -16.37 16.93 4.77
N ASP A 101 -16.65 15.98 3.86
CA ASP A 101 -17.77 15.05 4.00
C ASP A 101 -17.37 13.76 4.74
N LEU A 102 -16.06 13.51 4.89
CA LEU A 102 -15.54 12.28 5.49
C LEU A 102 -15.69 12.30 7.03
N LYS A 103 -16.06 11.15 7.62
CA LYS A 103 -15.99 10.93 9.08
C LYS A 103 -14.53 10.78 9.52
N ASN A 104 -13.73 10.08 8.73
CA ASN A 104 -12.28 9.98 8.88
C ASN A 104 -11.62 9.78 7.50
N VAL A 105 -10.30 9.92 7.42
CA VAL A 105 -9.59 9.87 6.12
C VAL A 105 -9.56 8.50 5.45
N CYS A 106 -9.91 7.43 6.17
CA CYS A 106 -10.03 6.08 5.62
C CYS A 106 -11.45 5.76 5.14
N ASP A 107 -12.40 6.68 5.27
CA ASP A 107 -13.76 6.51 4.77
C ASP A 107 -13.75 6.08 3.29
N ASP A 108 -14.61 5.11 2.95
CA ASP A 108 -14.79 4.54 1.60
C ASP A 108 -13.59 3.80 1.00
N ILE A 109 -12.46 3.72 1.70
CA ILE A 109 -11.31 2.92 1.26
C ILE A 109 -11.59 1.45 1.54
N ALA A 110 -11.42 0.59 0.53
CA ALA A 110 -11.61 -0.85 0.66
C ALA A 110 -10.69 -1.45 1.74
N ASP A 111 -11.29 -2.05 2.78
CA ASP A 111 -10.55 -2.80 3.78
C ASP A 111 -10.30 -4.24 3.33
N LEU A 112 -9.18 -4.41 2.64
CA LEU A 112 -8.71 -5.70 2.13
C LEU A 112 -8.08 -6.58 3.22
N SER A 113 -8.22 -6.26 4.50
CA SER A 113 -7.97 -7.21 5.60
C SER A 113 -9.15 -8.16 5.84
N HIS A 114 -10.34 -7.82 5.30
CA HIS A 114 -11.52 -8.66 5.35
C HIS A 114 -11.54 -9.70 4.21
N PRO A 115 -11.63 -11.02 4.51
CA PRO A 115 -11.59 -12.06 3.47
C PRO A 115 -12.69 -11.95 2.41
N LYS A 116 -13.90 -11.55 2.81
CA LYS A 116 -15.03 -11.35 1.87
C LYS A 116 -14.77 -10.20 0.90
N GLU A 117 -14.22 -9.10 1.43
CA GLU A 117 -13.84 -7.94 0.63
C GLU A 117 -12.77 -8.33 -0.40
N VAL A 118 -11.77 -9.11 0.02
CA VAL A 118 -10.73 -9.64 -0.88
C VAL A 118 -11.32 -10.55 -1.97
N GLU A 119 -12.22 -11.46 -1.63
CA GLU A 119 -12.86 -12.33 -2.62
C GLU A 119 -13.62 -11.52 -3.68
N ASN A 120 -14.37 -10.49 -3.25
CA ASN A 120 -15.10 -9.61 -4.16
C ASN A 120 -14.16 -8.74 -5.00
N PHE A 121 -13.11 -8.21 -4.39
CA PHE A 121 -12.09 -7.41 -5.06
C PHE A 121 -11.40 -8.21 -6.17
N ILE A 122 -11.01 -9.47 -5.91
CA ILE A 122 -10.39 -10.35 -6.92
C ILE A 122 -11.36 -10.60 -8.08
N LYS A 123 -12.64 -10.92 -7.79
CA LYS A 123 -13.66 -11.09 -8.84
C LYS A 123 -13.80 -9.84 -9.71
N LYS A 124 -13.77 -8.65 -9.11
CA LYS A 124 -13.82 -7.39 -9.86
C LYS A 124 -12.55 -7.16 -10.68
N ALA A 125 -11.38 -7.48 -10.13
CA ALA A 125 -10.10 -7.38 -10.83
C ALA A 125 -10.07 -8.30 -12.07
N ASP A 126 -10.57 -9.53 -11.96
CA ASP A 126 -10.67 -10.46 -13.10
C ASP A 126 -11.57 -9.92 -14.22
N GLN A 127 -12.70 -9.30 -13.86
CA GLN A 127 -13.59 -8.63 -14.82
C GLN A 127 -12.88 -7.45 -15.49
N PHE A 128 -12.21 -6.62 -14.70
CA PHE A 128 -11.45 -5.47 -15.18
C PHE A 128 -10.36 -5.88 -16.19
N PHE A 129 -9.56 -6.90 -15.89
CA PHE A 129 -8.54 -7.40 -16.82
C PHE A 129 -9.14 -8.02 -18.08
N THR A 130 -10.27 -8.71 -17.95
CA THR A 130 -10.99 -9.27 -19.09
C THR A 130 -11.49 -8.16 -20.02
N GLU A 131 -12.04 -7.09 -19.48
CA GLU A 131 -12.50 -5.92 -20.23
C GLU A 131 -11.34 -5.17 -20.88
N ALA A 132 -10.25 -4.93 -20.13
CA ALA A 132 -9.03 -4.33 -20.66
C ALA A 132 -8.47 -5.15 -21.85
N THR A 133 -8.42 -6.48 -21.71
CA THR A 133 -7.97 -7.37 -22.80
C THR A 133 -8.86 -7.28 -24.03
N LYS A 134 -10.19 -7.18 -23.85
CA LYS A 134 -11.13 -6.98 -24.97
C LYS A 134 -10.92 -5.63 -25.65
N ALA A 135 -10.71 -4.56 -24.88
CA ALA A 135 -10.45 -3.22 -25.40
C ALA A 135 -9.13 -3.17 -26.20
N ILE A 136 -8.06 -3.79 -25.70
CA ILE A 136 -6.76 -3.91 -26.41
C ILE A 136 -6.97 -4.57 -27.77
N LYS A 137 -7.66 -5.72 -27.82
CA LYS A 137 -7.94 -6.44 -29.08
C LYS A 137 -8.71 -5.59 -30.08
N LYS A 138 -9.60 -4.72 -29.59
CA LYS A 138 -10.38 -3.77 -30.40
C LYS A 138 -9.67 -2.45 -30.69
N LYS A 139 -8.43 -2.27 -30.20
CA LYS A 139 -7.68 -1.00 -30.26
C LYS A 139 -8.44 0.18 -29.67
N GLN A 140 -9.19 -0.06 -28.59
CA GLN A 140 -9.96 0.95 -27.87
C GLN A 140 -9.17 1.45 -26.65
N PRO A 141 -9.44 2.70 -26.20
CA PRO A 141 -8.90 3.19 -24.93
C PRO A 141 -9.30 2.29 -23.76
N ILE A 142 -8.41 2.19 -22.77
CA ILE A 142 -8.63 1.44 -21.54
C ILE A 142 -8.70 2.44 -20.41
N ASN A 143 -9.73 2.36 -19.57
CA ASN A 143 -9.70 3.03 -18.29
C ASN A 143 -8.75 2.25 -17.37
N CYS A 144 -7.64 2.87 -16.97
CA CYS A 144 -6.65 2.23 -16.09
C CYS A 144 -7.06 2.24 -14.61
N VAL A 145 -8.21 2.82 -14.28
CA VAL A 145 -8.77 2.83 -12.93
C VAL A 145 -9.88 1.78 -12.86
N MET A 146 -9.75 0.86 -11.91
CA MET A 146 -10.82 -0.07 -11.59
C MET A 146 -11.76 0.58 -10.58
N GLU A 147 -12.97 0.90 -11.01
CA GLU A 147 -14.02 1.35 -10.09
C GLU A 147 -14.49 0.18 -9.23
N TYR A 148 -14.55 0.39 -7.92
CA TYR A 148 -14.84 -0.64 -6.94
C TYR A 148 -15.70 -0.07 -5.80
N GLU A 149 -16.79 -0.77 -5.51
CA GLU A 149 -17.65 -0.48 -4.37
C GLU A 149 -17.41 -1.52 -3.29
N ASN A 150 -17.19 -1.05 -2.07
CA ASN A 150 -16.92 -1.90 -0.93
C ASN A 150 -18.16 -2.70 -0.56
N ILE A 151 -17.98 -3.94 -0.10
CA ILE A 151 -19.10 -4.78 0.34
C ILE A 151 -19.15 -4.94 1.87
N VAL A 152 -18.05 -4.61 2.54
CA VAL A 152 -17.95 -4.47 3.99
C VAL A 152 -17.92 -2.97 4.34
N ALA A 153 -18.58 -2.61 5.43
CA ALA A 153 -18.67 -1.25 5.96
C ALA A 153 -17.52 -0.93 6.91
#